data_AF-A0A523RAK2-F1
#
_entry.id   AF-A0A523RAK2-F1
#
_cell.length_a   1.000
_cell.length_b   1.000
_cell.length_c   1.000
_cell.angle_alpha   90.00
_cell.angle_beta   90.00
_cell.angle_gamma   90.00
#
_symmetry.space_group_name_H-M   'P 1'
#
loop_
_entity.id
_entity.type
_entity.pdbx_description
1 polymer ?
#
loop_
_entity_poly.entity_id
_entity_poly.type
_entity_poly.pdbx_seq_one_letter_code
_entity_poly.pdbx_strand_id
1 'polypeptide(L)'
;MILQFVVSTYPGAIILVLITGIAAILFGLFMLLDFLKNKKFYHLFWALAFIVLFVAGVVLVFTNDYSLLLSPLVSALAVLIPGGVAIGLYFAVFEEKKLYGYIYLVFVLIMVVLVGIAKAVTSPGASATVMVAHIPSSLSIILLPLYTTFRSKKTDWKGLLMSIGGLVVSLAGVLLALFTLNPTDIPLLILILTVLPIVLLITAVFFAFGMLLPEMWSFAIPVLKKKK
;
A
#
# COMPACT_ATOMS: atom_id res chain seq x y z
N MET A 1 -3.28 0.01 -27.20
CA MET A 1 -2.81 1.25 -27.85
C MET A 1 -2.76 2.43 -26.89
N ILE A 2 -3.82 2.77 -26.14
CA ILE A 2 -3.83 3.89 -25.18
C ILE A 2 -2.86 3.69 -23.98
N LEU A 3 -2.72 2.45 -23.48
CA LEU A 3 -1.81 2.15 -22.36
C LEU A 3 -0.31 2.24 -22.74
N GLN A 4 0.05 1.96 -24.00
CA GLN A 4 1.43 2.17 -24.50
C GLN A 4 1.76 3.67 -24.66
N PHE A 5 0.73 4.52 -24.82
CA PHE A 5 0.90 5.96 -25.02
C PHE A 5 1.45 6.66 -23.76
N VAL A 6 1.09 6.21 -22.56
CA VAL A 6 1.56 6.84 -21.31
C VAL A 6 3.06 6.67 -21.13
N VAL A 7 3.60 5.51 -21.52
CA VAL A 7 5.02 5.20 -21.34
C VAL A 7 5.90 5.87 -22.39
N SER A 8 5.42 6.04 -23.63
CA SER A 8 6.17 6.80 -24.65
C SER A 8 6.15 8.30 -24.42
N THR A 9 5.15 8.83 -23.72
CA THR A 9 4.94 10.29 -23.60
C THR A 9 5.45 10.86 -22.28
N TYR A 10 5.62 10.05 -21.23
CA TYR A 10 6.09 10.49 -19.92
C TYR A 10 7.23 9.61 -19.38
N PRO A 11 8.46 9.73 -19.93
CA PRO A 11 9.63 9.04 -19.36
C PRO A 11 9.84 9.34 -17.86
N GLY A 12 9.40 10.51 -17.39
CA GLY A 12 9.36 10.84 -15.97
C GLY A 12 8.51 9.89 -15.11
N ALA A 13 7.42 9.33 -15.66
CA ALA A 13 6.57 8.37 -14.94
C ALA A 13 7.34 7.09 -14.59
N ILE A 14 8.12 6.56 -15.53
CA ILE A 14 8.97 5.38 -15.30
C ILE A 14 9.99 5.67 -14.20
N ILE A 15 10.67 6.81 -14.28
CA ILE A 15 11.68 7.22 -13.28
C ILE A 15 11.04 7.29 -11.89
N LEU A 16 9.86 7.89 -11.76
CA LEU A 16 9.15 7.98 -10.49
C LEU A 16 8.73 6.61 -9.94
N VAL A 17 8.25 5.71 -10.80
CA VAL A 17 7.92 4.33 -10.39
C VAL A 17 9.17 3.57 -9.96
N LEU A 18 10.30 3.75 -10.65
CA LEU A 18 11.58 3.15 -10.26
C LEU A 18 12.08 3.68 -8.92
N ILE A 19 12.04 4.99 -8.69
CA ILE A 19 12.38 5.59 -7.38
C ILE A 19 11.46 5.02 -6.30
N THR A 20 10.16 4.94 -6.57
CA THR A 20 9.17 4.33 -5.65
C THR A 20 9.52 2.88 -5.35
N GLY A 21 9.87 2.10 -6.37
CA GLY A 21 10.27 0.69 -6.22
C GLY A 21 11.54 0.54 -5.39
N ILE A 22 12.58 1.36 -5.65
CA ILE A 22 13.82 1.36 -4.88
C ILE A 22 13.54 1.71 -3.41
N ALA A 23 12.75 2.75 -3.15
CA ALA A 23 12.33 3.08 -1.80
C ALA A 23 11.57 1.90 -1.16
N ALA A 24 10.63 1.31 -1.89
CA ALA A 24 9.81 0.20 -1.41
C ALA A 24 10.68 -1.00 -0.98
N ILE A 25 11.62 -1.45 -1.83
CA ILE A 25 12.48 -2.58 -1.48
C ILE A 25 13.45 -2.26 -0.33
N LEU A 26 14.04 -1.06 -0.30
CA LEU A 26 14.95 -0.66 0.79
C LEU A 26 14.25 -0.65 2.15
N PHE A 27 13.11 0.03 2.23
CA PHE A 27 12.32 0.10 3.46
C PHE A 27 11.74 -1.27 3.84
N GLY A 28 11.30 -2.06 2.85
CA GLY A 28 10.85 -3.44 3.06
C GLY A 28 11.94 -4.30 3.69
N LEU A 29 13.17 -4.25 3.16
CA LEU A 29 14.30 -4.99 3.72
C LEU A 29 14.69 -4.51 5.12
N PHE A 30 14.70 -3.21 5.38
CA PHE A 30 15.01 -2.71 6.73
C PHE A 30 14.00 -3.19 7.77
N MET A 31 12.70 -3.14 7.45
CA MET A 31 11.66 -3.65 8.33
C MET A 31 11.73 -5.18 8.50
N LEU A 32 12.06 -5.93 7.43
CA LEU A 32 12.26 -7.37 7.51
C LEU A 32 13.43 -7.73 8.43
N LEU A 33 14.57 -7.03 8.29
CA LEU A 33 15.72 -7.22 9.17
C LEU A 33 15.40 -6.87 10.63
N ASP A 34 14.67 -5.78 10.87
CA ASP A 34 14.21 -5.42 12.21
C ASP A 34 13.26 -6.49 12.78
N PHE A 35 12.34 -7.03 11.99
CA PHE A 35 11.50 -8.16 12.38
C PHE A 35 12.32 -9.41 12.73
N LEU A 36 13.31 -9.78 11.91
CA LEU A 36 14.13 -10.96 12.18
C LEU A 36 14.86 -10.85 13.52
N LYS A 37 15.29 -9.64 13.89
CA LYS A 37 15.98 -9.33 15.14
C LYS A 37 15.04 -9.18 16.34
N ASN A 38 13.97 -8.40 16.21
CA ASN A 38 13.13 -7.96 17.32
C ASN A 38 11.77 -8.67 17.38
N LYS A 39 11.42 -9.48 16.38
CA LYS A 39 10.14 -10.23 16.26
C LYS A 39 8.89 -9.36 16.34
N LYS A 40 9.00 -8.10 15.92
CA LYS A 40 7.89 -7.14 15.83
C LYS A 40 7.01 -7.46 14.62
N PHE A 41 5.88 -8.11 14.83
CA PHE A 41 4.97 -8.55 13.76
C PHE A 41 4.54 -7.42 12.81
N TYR A 42 4.34 -6.21 13.32
CA TYR A 42 3.96 -5.08 12.48
C TYR A 42 5.02 -4.74 11.42
N HIS A 43 6.31 -4.90 11.72
CA HIS A 43 7.38 -4.74 10.73
C HIS A 43 7.38 -5.83 9.66
N LEU A 44 7.02 -7.06 10.00
CA LEU A 44 6.87 -8.13 9.01
C LEU A 44 5.79 -7.79 7.98
N PHE A 45 4.61 -7.35 8.45
CA PHE A 45 3.50 -7.06 7.55
C PHE A 45 3.72 -5.80 6.71
N TRP A 46 4.38 -4.78 7.28
CA TRP A 46 4.80 -3.60 6.52
C TRP A 46 5.90 -3.94 5.50
N ALA A 47 6.86 -4.78 5.86
CA ALA A 47 7.86 -5.29 4.93
C ALA A 47 7.20 -6.02 3.75
N LEU A 48 6.22 -6.90 4.03
CA LEU A 48 5.49 -7.62 3.00
C LEU A 48 4.76 -6.66 2.05
N ALA A 49 4.04 -5.66 2.58
CA ALA A 49 3.34 -4.66 1.76
C ALA A 49 4.31 -3.91 0.83
N PHE A 50 5.48 -3.51 1.35
CA PHE A 50 6.51 -2.81 0.58
C PHE A 50 7.19 -3.70 -0.46
N ILE A 51 7.45 -4.97 -0.14
CA ILE A 51 7.99 -5.94 -1.10
C ILE A 51 6.99 -6.22 -2.22
N VAL A 52 5.71 -6.38 -1.91
CA VAL A 52 4.65 -6.55 -2.92
C VAL A 52 4.54 -5.31 -3.82
N LEU A 53 4.61 -4.10 -3.23
CA LEU A 53 4.65 -2.85 -3.99
C LEU A 53 5.85 -2.79 -4.94
N PHE A 54 7.04 -3.20 -4.49
CA PHE A 54 8.23 -3.27 -5.32
C PHE A 54 8.04 -4.25 -6.49
N VAL A 55 7.58 -5.48 -6.21
CA VAL A 55 7.35 -6.49 -7.25
C VAL A 55 6.32 -5.99 -8.28
N ALA A 56 5.23 -5.38 -7.82
CA ALA A 56 4.24 -4.79 -8.71
C ALA A 56 4.85 -3.68 -9.59
N GLY A 57 5.63 -2.76 -9.00
CA GLY A 57 6.29 -1.69 -9.74
C GLY A 57 7.31 -2.20 -10.77
N VAL A 58 8.14 -3.18 -10.40
CA VAL A 58 9.11 -3.82 -11.29
C VAL A 58 8.40 -4.48 -12.47
N VAL A 59 7.36 -5.28 -12.20
CA VAL A 59 6.59 -5.93 -13.27
C VAL A 59 6.08 -4.90 -14.26
N LEU A 60 5.46 -3.81 -13.80
CA LEU A 60 4.91 -2.77 -14.68
C LEU A 60 5.97 -2.08 -15.54
N VAL A 61 7.12 -1.75 -14.94
CA VAL A 61 8.20 -1.06 -15.66
C VAL A 61 8.84 -1.96 -16.72
N PHE A 62 9.13 -3.22 -16.38
CA PHE A 62 9.84 -4.11 -17.30
C PHE A 62 8.94 -4.70 -18.39
N THR A 63 7.66 -4.94 -18.11
CA THR A 63 6.72 -5.42 -19.14
C THR A 63 6.19 -4.30 -20.00
N ASN A 64 6.26 -3.05 -19.52
CA ASN A 64 5.61 -1.90 -20.13
C ASN A 64 4.10 -2.14 -20.37
N ASP A 65 3.49 -2.96 -19.51
CA ASP A 65 2.10 -3.39 -19.66
C ASP A 65 1.31 -3.16 -18.37
N TYR A 66 0.67 -1.99 -18.32
CA TYR A 66 -0.22 -1.60 -17.23
C TYR A 66 -1.52 -2.41 -17.20
N SER A 67 -1.87 -3.17 -18.25
CA SER A 67 -3.02 -4.05 -18.21
C SER A 67 -2.83 -5.20 -17.21
N LEU A 68 -1.59 -5.53 -16.85
CA LEU A 68 -1.28 -6.52 -15.81
C LEU A 68 -1.84 -6.14 -14.45
N LEU A 69 -2.04 -4.85 -14.15
CA LEU A 69 -2.73 -4.40 -12.92
C LEU A 69 -4.15 -4.98 -12.81
N LEU A 70 -4.79 -5.22 -13.95
CA LEU A 70 -6.15 -5.75 -14.03
C LEU A 70 -6.18 -7.29 -14.02
N SER A 71 -5.01 -7.95 -14.09
CA SER A 71 -4.93 -9.41 -14.05
C SER A 71 -5.40 -9.95 -12.69
N PRO A 72 -6.01 -11.14 -12.64
CA PRO A 72 -6.52 -11.71 -11.39
C PRO A 72 -5.46 -11.82 -10.29
N LEU A 73 -4.27 -12.29 -10.66
CA LEU A 73 -3.17 -12.48 -9.70
C LEU A 73 -2.66 -11.15 -9.15
N VAL A 74 -2.41 -10.17 -10.01
CA VAL A 74 -1.90 -8.86 -9.56
C VAL A 74 -2.96 -8.11 -8.75
N SER A 75 -4.23 -8.16 -9.17
CA SER A 75 -5.35 -7.58 -8.40
C SER A 75 -5.50 -8.22 -7.01
N ALA A 76 -5.34 -9.54 -6.91
CA ALA A 76 -5.37 -10.26 -5.63
C ALA A 76 -4.19 -9.88 -4.73
N LEU A 77 -2.97 -9.85 -5.28
CA LEU A 77 -1.77 -9.47 -4.54
C LEU A 77 -1.78 -7.99 -4.14
N ALA A 78 -2.37 -7.11 -4.95
CA ALA A 78 -2.50 -5.69 -4.63
C ALA A 78 -3.27 -5.44 -3.32
N VAL A 79 -4.19 -6.35 -2.92
CA VAL A 79 -4.87 -6.30 -1.62
C VAL A 79 -3.88 -6.33 -0.45
N LEU A 80 -2.74 -7.01 -0.60
CA LEU A 80 -1.71 -7.10 0.44
C LEU A 80 -0.99 -5.77 0.69
N ILE A 81 -1.07 -4.80 -0.22
CA ILE A 81 -0.41 -3.51 -0.05
C ILE A 81 -1.11 -2.71 1.07
N PRO A 82 -2.35 -2.23 0.92
CA PRO A 82 -3.04 -1.56 2.01
C PRO A 82 -3.37 -2.54 3.15
N GLY A 83 -3.69 -3.80 2.83
CA GLY A 83 -3.99 -4.83 3.83
C GLY A 83 -2.81 -5.09 4.76
N GLY A 84 -1.59 -5.24 4.23
CA GLY A 84 -0.38 -5.43 5.04
C GLY A 84 -0.05 -4.23 5.92
N VAL A 85 -0.23 -3.00 5.41
CA VAL A 85 -0.08 -1.79 6.22
C VAL A 85 -1.09 -1.75 7.37
N ALA A 86 -2.36 -2.04 7.09
CA ALA A 86 -3.42 -2.08 8.08
C ALA A 86 -3.21 -3.18 9.12
N ILE A 87 -2.84 -4.41 8.71
CA ILE A 87 -2.49 -5.50 9.64
C ILE A 87 -1.39 -5.05 10.60
N GLY A 88 -0.31 -4.47 10.08
CA GLY A 88 0.78 -3.98 10.92
C GLY A 88 0.33 -2.90 11.89
N LEU A 89 -0.55 -1.99 11.48
CA LEU A 89 -1.15 -1.01 12.39
C LEU A 89 -1.99 -1.66 13.50
N TYR A 90 -2.80 -2.68 13.20
CA TYR A 90 -3.54 -3.38 14.26
C TYR A 90 -2.61 -4.06 15.27
N PHE A 91 -1.53 -4.69 14.81
CA PHE A 91 -0.52 -5.27 15.71
C PHE A 91 0.23 -4.21 16.53
N ALA A 92 0.53 -3.05 15.95
CA ALA A 92 1.22 -1.97 16.65
C ALA A 92 0.31 -1.27 17.67
N VAL A 93 -0.92 -0.90 17.28
CA VAL A 93 -1.85 -0.15 18.13
C VAL A 93 -2.42 -1.00 19.28
N PHE A 94 -2.69 -2.27 19.00
CA PHE A 94 -3.28 -3.21 19.95
C PHE A 94 -2.30 -4.31 20.35
N GLU A 95 -1.05 -3.95 20.65
CA GLU A 95 0.02 -4.91 20.97
C GLU A 95 -0.33 -5.85 22.15
N GLU A 96 -1.05 -5.34 23.16
CA GLU A 96 -1.56 -6.14 24.31
C GLU A 96 -2.68 -7.11 23.90
N LYS A 97 -3.42 -6.79 22.82
CA LYS A 97 -4.57 -7.55 22.32
C LYS A 97 -4.34 -7.93 20.86
N LYS A 98 -3.27 -8.70 20.61
CA LYS A 98 -2.86 -9.17 19.27
C LYS A 98 -3.98 -9.84 18.46
N LEU A 99 -5.03 -10.32 19.13
CA LEU A 99 -6.24 -10.84 18.51
C LEU A 99 -6.78 -9.92 17.40
N TYR A 100 -6.79 -8.59 17.57
CA TYR A 100 -7.27 -7.68 16.53
C TYR A 100 -6.41 -7.71 15.27
N GLY A 101 -5.09 -7.82 15.41
CA GLY A 101 -4.17 -8.01 14.30
C GLY A 101 -4.41 -9.33 13.57
N TYR A 102 -4.66 -10.42 14.30
CA TYR A 102 -4.98 -11.72 13.71
C TYR A 102 -6.34 -11.75 13.00
N ILE A 103 -7.38 -11.16 13.59
CA ILE A 103 -8.69 -11.03 12.95
C ILE A 103 -8.56 -10.29 11.62
N TYR A 104 -7.81 -9.18 11.62
CA TYR A 104 -7.61 -8.40 10.41
C TYR A 104 -6.75 -9.12 9.37
N LEU A 105 -5.73 -9.89 9.80
CA LEU A 105 -4.95 -10.76 8.93
C LEU A 105 -5.86 -11.79 8.23
N VAL A 106 -6.73 -12.46 8.96
CA VAL A 106 -7.68 -13.44 8.39
C VAL A 106 -8.59 -12.77 7.38
N PHE A 107 -9.12 -11.58 7.70
CA PHE A 107 -9.91 -10.78 6.75
C PHE A 107 -9.13 -10.51 5.45
N VAL A 108 -7.90 -10.02 5.53
CA VAL A 108 -7.08 -9.72 4.34
C VAL A 108 -6.80 -10.98 3.52
N LEU A 109 -6.47 -12.11 4.16
CA LEU A 109 -6.21 -13.38 3.45
C LEU A 109 -7.46 -13.90 2.74
N ILE A 110 -8.63 -13.83 3.38
CA ILE A 110 -9.90 -14.16 2.74
C ILE A 110 -10.13 -13.25 1.53
N MET A 111 -9.91 -11.95 1.67
CA MET A 111 -10.11 -10.99 0.58
C MET A 111 -9.15 -11.19 -0.59
N VAL A 112 -7.89 -11.57 -0.35
CA VAL A 112 -6.94 -11.93 -1.43
C VAL A 112 -7.49 -13.09 -2.25
N VAL A 113 -7.97 -14.15 -1.60
CA VAL A 113 -8.56 -15.32 -2.27
C VAL A 113 -9.83 -14.94 -3.03
N LEU A 114 -10.74 -14.21 -2.39
CA LEU A 114 -12.00 -13.79 -3.00
C LEU A 114 -11.80 -12.87 -4.21
N VAL A 115 -10.88 -11.90 -4.13
CA VAL A 115 -10.53 -11.03 -5.26
C VAL A 115 -9.93 -11.86 -6.40
N GLY A 116 -9.01 -12.78 -6.09
CA GLY A 116 -8.40 -13.65 -7.09
C GLY A 116 -9.43 -14.49 -7.84
N ILE A 117 -10.34 -15.15 -7.11
CA ILE A 117 -11.42 -15.95 -7.70
C ILE A 117 -12.37 -15.06 -8.52
N ALA A 118 -12.87 -13.96 -7.93
CA ALA A 118 -13.83 -13.08 -8.58
C ALA A 118 -13.28 -12.51 -9.91
N LYS A 119 -11.99 -12.14 -9.94
CA LYS A 119 -11.32 -11.68 -11.16
C LYS A 119 -11.07 -12.82 -12.15
N ALA A 120 -10.66 -14.01 -11.69
CA ALA A 120 -10.38 -15.15 -12.56
C ALA A 120 -11.63 -15.65 -13.30
N VAL A 121 -12.81 -15.60 -12.67
CA VAL A 121 -14.08 -15.98 -13.30
C VAL A 121 -14.80 -14.81 -13.96
N THR A 122 -14.15 -13.63 -14.06
CA THR A 122 -14.74 -12.41 -14.63
C THR A 122 -16.09 -12.05 -14.01
N SER A 123 -16.23 -12.25 -12.70
CA SER A 123 -17.48 -12.02 -11.97
C SER A 123 -17.92 -10.55 -12.09
N PRO A 124 -19.22 -10.28 -12.32
CA PRO A 124 -19.77 -8.92 -12.22
C PRO A 124 -19.49 -8.25 -10.87
N GLY A 125 -19.31 -9.03 -9.80
CA GLY A 125 -19.00 -8.55 -8.45
C GLY A 125 -17.53 -8.24 -8.19
N ALA A 126 -16.62 -8.50 -9.15
CA ALA A 126 -15.18 -8.40 -8.90
C ALA A 126 -14.73 -6.99 -8.45
N SER A 127 -15.33 -5.93 -9.00
CA SER A 127 -15.02 -4.56 -8.56
C SER A 127 -15.44 -4.33 -7.10
N ALA A 128 -16.65 -4.74 -6.74
CA ALA A 128 -17.14 -4.65 -5.36
C ALA A 128 -16.27 -5.46 -4.39
N THR A 129 -15.85 -6.67 -4.76
CA THR A 129 -14.94 -7.48 -3.94
C THR A 129 -13.59 -6.78 -3.72
N VAL A 130 -13.02 -6.16 -4.75
CA VAL A 130 -11.79 -5.35 -4.62
C VAL A 130 -12.03 -4.17 -3.69
N MET A 131 -13.14 -3.45 -3.83
CA MET A 131 -13.48 -2.31 -2.96
C MET A 131 -13.64 -2.73 -1.50
N VAL A 132 -14.31 -3.84 -1.23
CA VAL A 132 -14.47 -4.39 0.14
C VAL A 132 -13.12 -4.75 0.74
N ALA A 133 -12.12 -5.16 -0.06
CA ALA A 133 -10.77 -5.44 0.43
C ALA A 133 -10.00 -4.15 0.79
N HIS A 134 -10.12 -3.13 -0.06
CA HIS A 134 -9.31 -1.91 0.03
C HIS A 134 -9.90 -0.88 0.98
N ILE A 135 -11.23 -0.67 1.00
CA ILE A 135 -11.87 0.38 1.81
C ILE A 135 -11.58 0.21 3.32
N PRO A 136 -11.79 -0.96 3.94
CA PRO A 136 -11.46 -1.15 5.35
C PRO A 136 -9.97 -0.91 5.62
N SER A 137 -9.09 -1.34 4.71
CA SER A 137 -7.64 -1.18 4.84
C SER A 137 -7.25 0.30 4.82
N SER A 138 -7.74 1.04 3.84
CA SER A 138 -7.58 2.49 3.75
C SER A 138 -8.09 3.22 4.99
N LEU A 139 -9.29 2.87 5.46
CA LEU A 139 -9.86 3.46 6.67
C LEU A 139 -9.01 3.14 7.90
N SER A 140 -8.50 1.92 8.07
CA SER A 140 -7.60 1.58 9.17
C SER A 140 -6.29 2.38 9.10
N ILE A 141 -5.70 2.54 7.92
CA ILE A 141 -4.48 3.34 7.71
C ILE A 141 -4.71 4.81 8.04
N ILE A 142 -5.89 5.35 7.75
CA ILE A 142 -6.22 6.74 8.06
C ILE A 142 -6.55 6.91 9.54
N LEU A 143 -7.46 6.10 10.08
CA LEU A 143 -8.07 6.32 11.38
C LEU A 143 -7.20 5.86 12.56
N LEU A 144 -6.41 4.78 12.43
CA LEU A 144 -5.61 4.27 13.56
C LEU A 144 -4.47 5.22 13.96
N PRO A 145 -3.69 5.82 13.02
CA PRO A 145 -2.70 6.81 13.40
C PRO A 145 -3.33 8.12 13.91
N LEU A 146 -4.48 8.53 13.37
CA LEU A 146 -5.27 9.65 13.93
C LEU A 146 -5.69 9.38 15.38
N TYR A 147 -6.23 8.20 15.65
CA TYR A 147 -6.65 7.79 16.99
C TYR A 147 -5.47 7.73 17.96
N THR A 148 -4.32 7.17 17.54
CA THR A 148 -3.13 7.07 18.39
C THR A 148 -2.49 8.42 18.69
N THR A 149 -2.53 9.36 17.74
CA THR A 149 -1.97 10.70 17.90
C THR A 149 -2.88 11.63 18.71
N PHE A 150 -4.18 11.63 18.43
CA PHE A 150 -5.09 12.61 19.02
C PHE A 150 -5.80 12.11 20.26
N ARG A 151 -6.19 10.83 20.31
CA ARG A 151 -7.02 10.30 21.41
C ARG A 151 -6.21 9.58 22.47
N SER A 152 -5.46 8.54 22.09
CA SER A 152 -4.72 7.73 23.07
C SER A 152 -3.33 8.26 23.41
N LYS A 153 -2.82 9.25 22.65
CA LYS A 153 -1.51 9.89 22.85
C LYS A 153 -0.33 8.90 22.89
N LYS A 154 -0.49 7.73 22.25
CA LYS A 154 0.54 6.68 22.17
C LYS A 154 1.62 6.96 21.12
N THR A 155 1.34 7.85 20.18
CA THR A 155 2.25 8.21 19.09
C THR A 155 2.29 9.73 18.92
N ASP A 156 3.41 10.26 18.42
CA ASP A 156 3.58 11.69 18.16
C ASP A 156 2.96 12.10 16.82
N TRP A 157 3.03 13.39 16.47
CA TRP A 157 2.46 13.89 15.22
C TRP A 157 3.03 13.21 13.97
N LYS A 158 4.22 12.60 14.04
CA LYS A 158 4.86 11.93 12.92
C LYS A 158 4.10 10.66 12.52
N GLY A 159 3.32 10.08 13.45
CA GLY A 159 2.41 8.98 13.14
C GLY A 159 1.35 9.36 12.10
N LEU A 160 0.95 10.64 12.04
CA LEU A 160 -0.02 11.13 11.06
C LEU A 160 0.48 11.06 9.62
N LEU A 161 1.78 10.91 9.39
CA LEU A 161 2.32 10.68 8.05
C LEU A 161 1.71 9.41 7.43
N MET A 162 1.45 8.36 8.23
CA MET A 162 0.72 7.19 7.74
C MET A 162 -0.71 7.53 7.32
N SER A 163 -1.43 8.34 8.10
CA SER A 163 -2.78 8.80 7.75
C SER A 163 -2.79 9.64 6.47
N ILE A 164 -1.80 10.52 6.29
CA ILE A 164 -1.67 11.36 5.08
C ILE A 164 -1.40 10.46 3.86
N GLY A 165 -0.46 9.52 3.94
CA GLY A 165 -0.22 8.55 2.88
C GLY A 165 -1.47 7.72 2.55
N GLY A 166 -2.24 7.36 3.58
CA GLY A 166 -3.51 6.65 3.48
C GLY A 166 -4.59 7.46 2.76
N LEU A 167 -4.70 8.75 3.05
CA LEU A 167 -5.60 9.67 2.34
C LEU A 167 -5.22 9.80 0.87
N VAL A 168 -3.93 10.01 0.58
CA VAL A 168 -3.42 10.16 -0.80
C VAL A 168 -3.72 8.91 -1.64
N VAL A 169 -3.43 7.71 -1.11
CA VAL A 169 -3.71 6.46 -1.85
C VAL A 169 -5.22 6.17 -1.97
N SER A 170 -6.01 6.57 -0.97
CA SER A 170 -7.47 6.41 -1.02
C SER A 170 -8.09 7.31 -2.09
N LEU A 171 -7.58 8.52 -2.28
CA LEU A 171 -8.02 9.40 -3.37
C LEU A 171 -7.72 8.78 -4.74
N ALA A 172 -6.53 8.19 -4.94
CA ALA A 172 -6.24 7.44 -6.15
C ALA A 172 -7.17 6.22 -6.34
N GLY A 173 -7.49 5.51 -5.25
CA GLY A 173 -8.46 4.42 -5.27
C GLY A 173 -9.88 4.86 -5.67
N VAL A 174 -10.33 6.02 -5.20
CA VAL A 174 -11.62 6.62 -5.59
C VAL A 174 -11.62 6.99 -7.08
N LEU A 175 -10.56 7.61 -7.58
CA LEU A 175 -10.43 7.93 -9.01
C LEU A 175 -10.50 6.65 -9.87
N LEU A 176 -9.79 5.60 -9.46
CA LEU A 176 -9.83 4.31 -10.14
C LEU A 176 -11.22 3.67 -10.09
N ALA A 177 -11.91 3.74 -8.94
CA ALA A 177 -13.28 3.23 -8.80
C ALA A 177 -14.26 3.98 -9.72
N LEU A 178 -14.16 5.32 -9.81
CA LEU A 178 -14.96 6.13 -10.75
C LEU A 178 -14.73 5.70 -12.20
N PHE A 179 -13.47 5.44 -12.57
CA PHE A 179 -13.16 4.90 -13.90
C PHE A 179 -13.79 3.51 -14.13
N THR A 180 -13.81 2.62 -13.13
CA THR A 180 -14.47 1.32 -13.29
C THR A 180 -15.99 1.41 -13.51
N LEU A 181 -16.63 2.50 -13.07
CA LEU A 181 -18.06 2.76 -13.33
C LEU A 181 -18.31 3.29 -14.75
N ASN A 182 -17.34 3.97 -15.34
CA ASN A 182 -17.40 4.47 -16.72
C ASN A 182 -16.06 4.22 -17.46
N PRO A 183 -15.79 2.97 -17.88
CA PRO A 183 -14.50 2.60 -18.47
C PRO A 183 -14.25 3.24 -19.84
N THR A 184 -15.25 3.89 -20.44
CA THR A 184 -15.12 4.63 -21.70
C THR A 184 -14.62 6.07 -21.52
N ASP A 185 -14.47 6.56 -20.28
CA ASP A 185 -13.94 7.89 -19.98
C ASP A 185 -12.41 7.93 -20.17
N ILE A 186 -11.98 8.13 -21.42
CA ILE A 186 -10.57 8.22 -21.80
C ILE A 186 -9.85 9.39 -21.10
N PRO A 187 -10.41 10.62 -20.99
CA PRO A 187 -9.81 11.69 -20.22
C PRO A 187 -9.51 11.31 -18.76
N LEU A 188 -10.44 10.65 -18.07
CA LEU A 188 -10.24 10.19 -16.69
C LEU A 188 -9.13 9.13 -16.61
N LEU A 189 -9.08 8.19 -17.55
CA LEU A 189 -8.01 7.19 -17.62
C LEU A 189 -6.64 7.85 -17.79
N ILE A 190 -6.52 8.84 -18.68
CA ILE A 190 -5.27 9.58 -18.90
C ILE A 190 -4.85 10.31 -17.62
N LEU A 191 -5.80 10.97 -16.94
CA LEU A 191 -5.52 11.64 -15.67
C LEU A 191 -4.98 10.65 -14.62
N ILE A 192 -5.65 9.51 -14.43
CA ILE A 192 -5.24 8.47 -13.48
C ILE A 192 -3.83 8.00 -13.79
N LEU A 193 -3.56 7.60 -15.04
CA LEU A 193 -2.25 7.05 -15.42
C LEU A 193 -1.13 8.10 -15.36
N THR A 194 -1.45 9.38 -15.57
CA THR A 194 -0.49 10.49 -15.45
C THR A 194 -0.13 10.79 -13.99
N VAL A 195 -1.12 10.76 -13.10
CA VAL A 195 -0.96 11.14 -11.68
C VAL A 195 -0.48 9.97 -10.83
N LEU A 196 -0.76 8.72 -11.23
CA LEU A 196 -0.45 7.52 -10.47
C LEU A 196 1.03 7.41 -10.02
N PRO A 197 2.05 7.66 -10.86
CA PRO A 197 3.45 7.58 -10.41
C PRO A 197 3.78 8.54 -9.27
N ILE A 198 3.25 9.77 -9.33
CA ILE A 198 3.48 10.79 -8.30
C ILE A 198 2.75 10.41 -7.02
N VAL A 199 1.50 9.94 -7.12
CA VAL A 199 0.73 9.46 -5.96
C VAL A 199 1.44 8.29 -5.29
N LEU A 200 1.91 7.30 -6.05
CA LEU A 200 2.64 6.17 -5.49
C LEU A 200 3.92 6.62 -4.77
N LEU A 201 4.68 7.54 -5.35
CA LEU A 201 5.88 8.08 -4.70
C LEU A 201 5.54 8.80 -3.40
N ILE A 202 4.56 9.70 -3.42
CA ILE A 202 4.12 10.47 -2.24
C ILE A 202 3.63 9.53 -1.15
N THR A 203 2.77 8.55 -1.49
CA THR A 203 2.29 7.54 -0.54
C THR A 203 3.44 6.73 0.05
N ALA A 204 4.38 6.26 -0.77
CA ALA A 204 5.52 5.48 -0.30
C ALA A 204 6.40 6.28 0.67
N VAL A 205 6.66 7.57 0.37
CA VAL A 205 7.40 8.49 1.25
C VAL A 205 6.67 8.67 2.58
N PHE A 206 5.38 8.99 2.55
CA PHE A 206 4.59 9.19 3.76
C PHE A 206 4.49 7.93 4.62
N PHE A 207 4.30 6.76 4.01
CA PHE A 207 4.31 5.49 4.73
C PHE A 207 5.70 5.18 5.30
N ALA A 208 6.76 5.32 4.51
CA ALA A 208 8.11 5.04 4.96
C ALA A 208 8.50 5.88 6.19
N PHE A 209 8.28 7.20 6.13
CA PHE A 209 8.56 8.08 7.26
C PHE A 209 7.57 7.93 8.42
N GLY A 210 6.30 7.65 8.13
CA GLY A 210 5.28 7.34 9.14
C GLY A 210 5.53 6.03 9.89
N MET A 211 6.30 5.11 9.32
CA MET A 211 6.76 3.89 9.99
C MET A 211 8.11 4.07 10.67
N LEU A 212 9.00 4.89 10.10
CA LEU A 212 10.37 5.09 10.60
C LEU A 212 10.43 6.01 11.83
N LEU A 213 9.69 7.12 11.81
CA LEU A 213 9.88 8.23 12.74
C LEU A 213 9.13 8.11 14.08
N PRO A 214 7.89 7.57 14.15
CA PRO A 214 7.15 7.54 15.41
C PRO A 214 7.74 6.54 16.40
N GLU A 215 7.90 6.95 17.66
CA GLU A 215 8.55 6.13 18.68
C GLU A 215 7.85 4.79 18.93
N MET A 216 6.53 4.76 18.83
CA MET A 216 5.70 3.58 19.11
C MET A 216 6.05 2.36 18.25
N TRP A 217 6.37 2.57 16.97
CA TRP A 217 6.53 1.48 16.00
C TRP A 217 7.72 1.67 15.06
N SER A 218 8.64 2.58 15.39
CA SER A 218 9.90 2.79 14.67
C SER A 218 10.71 1.49 14.54
N PHE A 219 11.52 1.43 13.48
CA PHE A 219 12.56 0.41 13.24
C PHE A 219 13.93 1.07 13.14
N ALA A 220 14.99 0.30 13.39
CA ALA A 220 16.35 0.79 13.21
C ALA A 220 16.79 0.62 11.75
N ILE A 221 17.44 1.64 11.18
CA ILE A 221 18.16 1.51 9.92
C ILE A 221 19.53 0.90 10.23
N PRO A 222 19.88 -0.30 9.71
CA PRO A 222 21.08 -1.02 10.13
C PRO A 222 22.40 -0.24 10.01
N VAL A 223 22.48 0.69 9.06
CA VAL A 223 23.68 1.48 8.77
C VAL A 223 23.78 2.75 9.61
N LEU A 224 22.66 3.22 10.18
CA LEU A 224 22.63 4.43 11.00
C LEU A 224 22.73 4.06 12.48
N LYS A 225 23.88 4.30 13.09
CA LYS A 225 23.99 4.26 14.56
C LYS A 225 23.06 5.33 15.14
N LYS A 226 22.02 4.93 15.87
CA LYS A 226 21.29 5.88 16.74
C LYS A 226 22.30 6.43 17.75
N LYS A 227 22.61 7.72 17.65
CA LYS A 227 23.22 8.43 18.79
C LYS A 227 22.19 8.33 19.93
N LYS A 228 22.58 7.65 21.00
CA LYS A 228 21.81 7.61 22.24
C LYS A 228 21.84 8.98 22.90
#